data_AF-A0A372Q9W2-F1
#
_entry.id   AF-A0A372Q9W2-F1
#
_cell.length_a   1.000
_cell.length_b   1.000
_cell.length_c   1.000
_cell.angle_alpha   90.00
_cell.angle_beta   90.00
_cell.angle_gamma   90.00
#
_symmetry.space_group_name_H-M   'P 1'
#
loop_
_entity.id
_entity.type
_entity.pdbx_description
1 polymer ?
#
loop_
_entity_poly.entity_id
_entity_poly.type
_entity_poly.pdbx_seq_one_letter_code
_entity_poly.pdbx_strand_id
1 'polypeptide(L)'
;WKRIAQNIPGRTAIQCRNRYIDTLNPSLKKGRYTAEDHFQLFMSIKKNGHRWSLVAKEMGRSKVAIAKLYSTWKCRRKVSRIR
;
A
#
# COMPACT_ATOMS: atom_id res chain seq x y z
N TRP A 1 14.19 -7.89 -13.96
CA TRP A 1 14.77 -7.62 -12.62
C TRP A 1 16.21 -8.06 -12.46
N LYS A 2 16.61 -9.31 -12.78
CA LYS A 2 18.03 -9.75 -12.71
C LYS A 2 18.99 -8.83 -13.49
N ARG A 3 18.66 -8.53 -14.76
CA ARG A 3 19.41 -7.58 -15.59
C ARG A 3 19.48 -6.16 -15.00
N ILE A 4 18.42 -5.70 -14.35
CA ILE A 4 18.39 -4.38 -13.71
C ILE A 4 19.30 -4.37 -12.47
N ALA A 5 19.26 -5.43 -11.66
CA ALA A 5 20.09 -5.55 -10.46
C ALA A 5 21.59 -5.60 -10.77
N GLN A 6 22.00 -6.15 -11.92
CA GLN A 6 23.40 -6.11 -12.39
C GLN A 6 23.93 -4.68 -12.56
N ASN A 7 23.05 -3.70 -12.79
CA ASN A 7 23.40 -2.30 -12.95
C ASN A 7 23.29 -1.50 -11.63
N ILE A 8 22.94 -2.14 -10.51
CA ILE A 8 22.76 -1.48 -9.21
C ILE A 8 23.56 -2.26 -8.15
N PRO A 9 24.84 -1.89 -7.93
CA PRO A 9 25.70 -2.56 -6.95
C PRO A 9 25.06 -2.66 -5.56
N GLY A 10 25.22 -3.82 -4.91
CA GLY A 10 24.67 -4.07 -3.57
C GLY A 10 23.15 -4.27 -3.50
N ARG A 11 22.44 -4.34 -4.64
CA ARG A 11 20.99 -4.62 -4.68
C ARG A 11 20.67 -5.95 -5.35
N THR A 12 19.74 -6.71 -4.76
CA THR A 12 19.25 -7.96 -5.34
C THR A 12 18.09 -7.72 -6.31
N ALA A 13 17.86 -8.65 -7.23
CA ALA A 13 16.72 -8.59 -8.16
C ALA A 13 15.37 -8.46 -7.44
N ILE A 14 15.23 -9.10 -6.27
CA ILE A 14 14.01 -9.02 -5.44
C ILE A 14 13.85 -7.61 -4.88
N GLN A 15 14.92 -6.99 -4.37
CA GLN A 15 14.88 -5.62 -3.86
C GLN A 15 14.51 -4.62 -4.96
N CYS A 16 15.08 -4.76 -6.16
CA CYS A 16 14.72 -3.91 -7.31
C CYS A 16 13.24 -4.06 -7.68
N ARG A 17 12.74 -5.29 -7.73
CA ARG A 17 11.32 -5.57 -8.01
C ARG A 17 10.40 -4.95 -6.96
N ASN A 18 10.70 -5.16 -5.69
CA ASN A 18 9.89 -4.63 -4.59
C ASN A 18 9.87 -3.10 -4.61
N ARG A 19 11.03 -2.47 -4.83
CA ARG A 19 11.11 -1.00 -4.97
C ARG A 19 10.20 -0.48 -6.08
N TYR A 20 10.16 -1.17 -7.21
CA TYR A 20 9.27 -0.79 -8.31
C TYR A 20 7.80 -0.96 -7.94
N ILE A 21 7.41 -2.15 -7.47
CA ILE A 21 6.02 -2.47 -7.13
C ILE A 21 5.48 -1.60 -6.00
N ASP A 22 6.33 -1.23 -5.04
CA ASP A 22 5.88 -0.49 -3.87
C ASP A 22 5.90 1.03 -4.07
N THR A 23 6.77 1.55 -4.94
CA THR A 23 7.05 3.00 -5.01
C THR A 23 7.19 3.56 -6.44
N LEU A 24 7.94 2.90 -7.33
CA LEU A 24 8.29 3.50 -8.62
C LEU A 24 7.26 3.27 -9.73
N ASN A 25 6.39 2.28 -9.60
CA ASN A 25 5.36 2.01 -10.58
C ASN A 25 4.46 3.26 -10.79
N PRO A 26 4.40 3.83 -12.01
CA PRO A 26 3.63 5.04 -12.29
C PRO A 26 2.12 4.82 -12.22
N SER A 27 1.62 3.58 -12.33
CA SER A 27 0.19 3.30 -12.19
C SER A 27 -0.32 3.37 -10.75
N LEU A 28 0.57 3.56 -9.77
CA LEU A 28 0.18 3.69 -8.37
C LEU A 28 -0.34 5.11 -8.08
N LYS A 29 -1.48 5.20 -7.42
CA LYS A 29 -1.99 6.44 -6.83
C LYS A 29 -1.07 6.89 -5.69
N LYS A 30 -0.48 8.07 -5.85
CA LYS A 30 0.45 8.69 -4.89
C LYS A 30 -0.21 9.90 -4.20
N GLY A 31 0.40 10.38 -3.12
CA GLY A 31 -0.08 11.55 -2.37
C GLY A 31 -0.84 11.20 -1.08
N ARG A 32 -1.35 12.25 -0.43
CA ARG A 32 -2.05 12.19 0.86
C ARG A 32 -3.31 11.31 0.75
N TYR A 33 -3.72 10.74 1.88
CA TYR A 33 -4.94 9.95 1.98
C TYR A 33 -6.12 10.86 2.33
N THR A 34 -7.21 10.72 1.59
CA THR A 34 -8.44 11.49 1.80
C THR A 34 -9.49 10.68 2.59
N ALA A 35 -10.64 11.28 2.89
CA ALA A 35 -11.75 10.56 3.53
C ALA A 35 -12.29 9.44 2.61
N GLU A 36 -12.32 9.69 1.30
CA GLU A 36 -12.74 8.74 0.27
C GLU A 36 -11.80 7.54 0.23
N ASP A 37 -10.48 7.75 0.34
CA ASP A 37 -9.51 6.65 0.43
C ASP A 37 -9.78 5.75 1.65
N HIS A 38 -10.17 6.34 2.80
CA HIS A 38 -10.52 5.55 3.98
C HIS A 38 -11.84 4.79 3.80
N PHE A 39 -12.83 5.41 3.16
CA PHE A 39 -14.10 4.76 2.84
C PHE A 39 -13.88 3.59 1.87
N GLN A 40 -13.10 3.81 0.81
CA GLN A 40 -12.74 2.77 -0.15
C GLN A 40 -11.96 1.64 0.54
N LEU A 41 -11.00 1.95 1.42
CA LEU A 41 -10.29 0.95 2.21
C LEU A 41 -11.26 0.09 3.02
N PHE A 42 -12.21 0.71 3.72
CA PHE A 42 -13.21 -0.02 4.51
C PHE A 42 -14.08 -0.92 3.63
N MET A 43 -14.57 -0.43 2.50
CA MET A 43 -15.39 -1.21 1.58
C MET A 43 -14.61 -2.37 0.95
N SER A 44 -13.37 -2.14 0.52
CA SER A 44 -12.50 -3.18 -0.01
C SER A 44 -12.14 -4.23 1.03
N ILE A 45 -11.93 -3.86 2.30
CA ILE A 45 -11.72 -4.82 3.40
C ILE A 45 -13.01 -5.60 3.69
N LYS A 46 -14.18 -4.94 3.68
CA LYS A 46 -15.47 -5.62 3.87
C LYS A 46 -15.73 -6.67 2.79
N LYS A 47 -15.37 -6.36 1.53
CA LYS A 47 -15.52 -7.25 0.38
C LYS A 47 -14.47 -8.37 0.34
N ASN A 48 -13.20 -8.03 0.55
CA ASN A 48 -12.09 -8.95 0.31
C ASN A 48 -11.47 -9.50 1.60
N GLY A 49 -11.89 -9.07 2.77
CA GLY A 49 -11.21 -9.33 4.03
C GLY A 49 -9.82 -8.68 4.08
N HIS A 50 -8.92 -9.26 4.87
CA HIS A 50 -7.54 -8.78 5.03
C HIS A 50 -6.60 -9.27 3.90
N ARG A 51 -7.13 -9.59 2.72
CA ARG A 51 -6.34 -9.97 1.53
C ARG A 51 -5.74 -8.73 0.88
N TRP A 52 -4.66 -8.23 1.48
CA TRP A 52 -4.06 -6.93 1.13
C TRP A 52 -3.66 -6.79 -0.34
N SER A 53 -3.28 -7.87 -1.02
CA SER A 53 -2.96 -7.83 -2.46
C SER A 53 -4.18 -7.45 -3.31
N LEU A 54 -5.38 -7.92 -2.93
CA LEU A 54 -6.64 -7.57 -3.63
C LEU A 54 -7.08 -6.16 -3.28
N VAL A 55 -7.01 -5.78 -2.00
CA VAL A 55 -7.34 -4.42 -1.54
C VAL A 55 -6.44 -3.38 -2.22
N ALA A 56 -5.14 -3.64 -2.29
CA ALA A 56 -4.16 -2.80 -2.99
C ALA A 56 -4.50 -2.65 -4.48
N LYS A 57 -4.88 -3.75 -5.14
CA LYS A 57 -5.30 -3.74 -6.55
C LYS A 57 -6.56 -2.89 -6.77
N GLU A 58 -7.59 -3.05 -5.94
CA GLU A 58 -8.83 -2.25 -6.05
C GLU A 58 -8.60 -0.76 -5.77
N MET A 59 -7.72 -0.42 -4.83
CA MET A 59 -7.41 0.96 -4.48
C MET A 59 -6.37 1.62 -5.40
N GLY A 60 -5.76 0.86 -6.32
CA GLY A 60 -4.69 1.36 -7.20
C GLY A 60 -3.46 1.84 -6.43
N ARG A 61 -3.20 1.31 -5.23
CA ARG A 61 -2.06 1.69 -4.37
C ARG A 61 -1.23 0.46 -4.02
N SER A 62 0.02 0.66 -3.58
CA SER A 62 0.87 -0.48 -3.20
C SER A 62 0.42 -1.12 -1.89
N LYS A 63 0.76 -2.41 -1.70
CA LYS A 63 0.45 -3.14 -0.46
C LYS A 63 1.02 -2.43 0.77
N VAL A 64 2.23 -1.88 0.65
CA VAL A 64 2.88 -1.10 1.72
C VAL A 64 2.09 0.16 2.05
N ALA A 65 1.59 0.87 1.04
CA ALA A 65 0.74 2.05 1.23
C ALA A 65 -0.57 1.69 1.95
N ILE A 66 -1.25 0.63 1.54
CA ILE A 66 -2.48 0.14 2.17
C ILE A 66 -2.26 -0.26 3.63
N ALA A 67 -1.18 -0.99 3.91
CA ALA A 67 -0.84 -1.37 5.29
C ALA A 67 -0.64 -0.14 6.18
N LYS A 68 0.07 0.89 5.68
CA LYS A 68 0.27 2.15 6.40
C LYS A 68 -1.05 2.90 6.64
N LEU A 69 -1.92 2.96 5.62
CA LEU A 69 -3.23 3.57 5.73
C LEU A 69 -4.10 2.87 6.78
N TYR A 70 -4.18 1.54 6.73
CA TYR A 70 -4.95 0.74 7.68
C TYR A 70 -4.46 0.91 9.12
N SER A 71 -3.15 0.85 9.36
CA SER A 71 -2.57 1.09 10.69
C SER A 71 -2.90 2.48 11.23
N THR A 72 -2.77 3.50 10.38
CA THR A 72 -3.07 4.89 10.76
C THR A 72 -4.55 5.07 11.11
N TRP A 73 -5.44 4.50 10.28
CA TRP A 73 -6.87 4.50 10.49
C TRP A 73 -7.27 3.76 11.79
N LYS A 74 -6.68 2.59 12.05
CA LYS A 74 -6.94 1.79 13.26
C LYS A 74 -6.51 2.53 14.54
N CYS A 75 -5.38 3.26 14.52
CA CYS A 75 -4.96 4.07 15.66
C CYS A 75 -5.91 5.24 15.92
N ARG A 76 -6.36 5.95 14.88
CA ARG A 76 -7.31 7.08 15.04
C ARG A 76 -8.63 6.66 15.67
N ARG A 77 -9.14 5.46 15.36
CA ARG A 77 -10.37 4.92 15.97
C ARG A 77 -10.24 4.56 17.45
N LYS A 78 -9.03 4.30 17.96
CA LYS A 78 -8.82 4.11 19.41
C LYS A 78 -8.88 5.43 20.17
N VAL A 79 -8.38 6.51 19.57
CA VAL A 79 -8.39 7.85 20.18
C VAL A 79 -9.81 8.42 20.27
N SER A 80 -10.67 8.16 19.27
CA SER A 80 -12.07 8.60 19.28
C SER A 80 -12.98 7.84 20.25
N ARG A 81 -12.49 6.79 20.93
CA ARG A 81 -13.25 5.96 21.88
C ARG A 81 -12.92 6.25 23.35
N ILE A 82 -12.02 7.22 23.59
CA ILE A 82 -11.55 7.69 24.90
C ILE A 82 -12.10 9.10 25.22
N ARG A 83 -12.96 9.65 24.35
CA ARG A 83 -13.81 10.81 24.62
C ARG A 83 -15.26 10.35 24.61
#